data_AF-A0A6S6XV20-F1
#
_entry.id   AF-A0A6S6XV20-F1
#
_cell.length_a   1.000
_cell.length_b   1.000
_cell.length_c   1.000
_cell.angle_alpha   90.00
_cell.angle_beta   90.00
_cell.angle_gamma   90.00
#
_symmetry.space_group_name_H-M   'P 1'
#
loop_
_entity.id
_entity.type
_entity.pdbx_description
1 polymer ?
#
loop_
_entity_poly.entity_id
_entity_poly.type
_entity_poly.pdbx_seq_one_letter_code
_entity_poly.pdbx_strand_id
1 'polypeptide(L)'
;MRWLLLTGSAALLLACSMPPEETTALNPDARAPAPEINKDGLSPEDRRALFGDTHLHTSYSFDAYGFSASRTDPDMAYRFAQGKLIDYLGI
;
A
#
# COMPACT_ATOMS: atom_id res chain seq x y z
N MET A 1 13.52 -42.81 18.05
CA MET A 1 13.06 -41.42 18.30
C MET A 1 12.43 -40.84 17.04
N ARG A 2 11.12 -40.99 16.83
CA ARG A 2 10.43 -40.43 15.65
C ARG A 2 8.92 -40.21 15.89
N TRP A 3 8.56 -39.82 17.12
CA TRP A 3 7.16 -39.69 17.57
C TRP A 3 6.92 -38.45 18.44
N LEU A 4 7.70 -37.38 18.25
CA LEU A 4 7.62 -36.15 19.05
C LEU A 4 7.25 -34.91 18.23
N LEU A 5 6.42 -35.08 17.19
CA LEU A 5 5.92 -33.96 16.37
C LEU A 5 4.42 -34.08 16.09
N LEU A 6 3.60 -34.38 17.10
CA LEU A 6 2.14 -34.49 16.90
C LEU A 6 1.27 -33.89 18.02
N THR A 7 1.85 -33.17 18.98
CA THR A 7 1.07 -32.56 20.09
C THR A 7 0.95 -31.04 20.02
N GLY A 8 1.29 -30.41 18.88
CA GLY A 8 1.33 -28.95 18.73
C GLY A 8 0.11 -28.31 18.04
N SER A 9 -0.90 -29.08 17.61
CA SER A 9 -2.00 -28.56 16.76
C SER A 9 -3.37 -28.48 17.43
N ALA A 10 -3.52 -28.90 18.68
CA ALA A 10 -4.84 -28.92 19.35
C ALA A 10 -5.19 -27.62 20.11
N ALA A 11 -4.22 -26.75 20.41
CA ALA A 11 -4.47 -25.53 21.19
C ALA A 11 -5.05 -24.36 20.36
N LEU A 12 -5.07 -24.47 19.02
CA LEU A 12 -5.51 -23.38 18.14
C LEU A 12 -7.03 -23.32 17.91
N LEU A 13 -7.78 -24.35 18.33
CA LEU A 13 -9.21 -24.49 17.98
C LEU A 13 -10.19 -24.00 19.06
N LEU A 14 -9.74 -23.56 20.24
CA LEU A 14 -10.63 -23.07 21.32
C LEU A 14 -10.83 -21.55 21.36
N ALA A 15 -10.19 -20.77 20.49
CA ALA A 15 -10.30 -19.31 20.52
C ALA A 15 -11.55 -18.74 19.81
N CYS A 16 -12.37 -19.59 19.17
CA CYS A 16 -13.49 -19.13 18.33
C CYS A 16 -14.86 -19.08 19.03
N SER A 17 -14.94 -19.27 20.35
CA SER A 17 -16.24 -19.27 21.07
C SER A 17 -16.34 -18.18 22.14
N MET A 18 -16.01 -16.94 21.79
CA MET A 18 -16.46 -15.78 22.57
C MET A 18 -17.87 -15.37 22.11
N PRO A 19 -18.87 -15.30 23.02
CA PRO A 19 -20.16 -14.71 22.69
C PRO A 19 -19.95 -13.22 22.35
N PRO A 20 -20.72 -12.67 21.39
CA PRO A 20 -20.59 -11.27 21.03
C PRO A 20 -20.91 -10.40 22.24
N GLU A 21 -19.97 -9.56 22.62
CA GLU A 21 -20.20 -8.49 23.58
C GLU A 21 -21.28 -7.59 22.98
N GLU A 22 -22.40 -7.43 23.69
CA GLU A 22 -23.49 -6.55 23.30
C GLU A 22 -22.96 -5.12 23.36
N THR A 23 -22.34 -4.71 22.26
CA THR A 23 -21.93 -3.34 22.03
C THR A 23 -23.22 -2.55 21.95
N THR A 24 -23.53 -1.82 23.02
CA THR A 24 -24.53 -0.77 23.02
C THR A 24 -24.32 0.03 21.75
N ALA A 25 -25.22 -0.12 20.78
CA ALA A 25 -25.04 0.44 19.46
C ALA A 25 -24.90 1.95 19.61
N LEU A 26 -23.67 2.46 19.45
CA LEU A 26 -23.45 3.87 19.24
C LEU A 26 -24.23 4.23 17.99
N ASN A 27 -25.19 5.13 18.15
CA ASN A 27 -26.03 5.61 17.08
C ASN A 27 -25.10 6.10 15.95
N PRO A 28 -25.05 5.44 14.78
CA PRO A 28 -24.09 5.74 13.72
C PRO A 28 -24.30 7.16 13.16
N ASP A 29 -25.50 7.71 13.34
CA ASP A 29 -25.89 9.04 12.92
C ASP A 29 -25.53 10.14 13.94
N ALA A 30 -25.02 9.79 15.13
CA ALA A 30 -24.58 10.76 16.13
C ALA A 30 -23.16 11.29 15.89
N ARG A 31 -22.44 10.77 14.88
CA ARG A 31 -21.17 11.35 14.45
C ARG A 31 -21.47 12.59 13.63
N ALA A 32 -21.51 13.75 14.30
CA ALA A 32 -21.32 15.02 13.62
C ALA A 32 -20.16 14.86 12.63
N PRO A 33 -20.28 15.34 11.37
CA PRO A 33 -19.22 15.21 10.40
C PRO A 33 -17.94 15.72 11.07
N ALA A 34 -16.94 14.85 11.16
CA ALA A 34 -15.66 15.29 11.66
C ALA A 34 -15.27 16.51 10.81
N PRO A 35 -14.82 17.62 11.43
CA PRO A 35 -14.34 18.74 10.66
C PRO A 35 -13.36 18.19 9.64
N GLU A 36 -13.54 18.57 8.37
CA GLU A 36 -12.63 18.20 7.31
C GLU A 36 -11.29 18.86 7.68
N ILE A 37 -10.46 18.12 8.41
CA ILE A 37 -9.14 18.60 8.79
C ILE A 37 -8.35 18.59 7.51
N ASN A 38 -8.21 19.77 6.92
CA ASN A 38 -7.28 20.01 5.85
C ASN A 38 -5.89 19.74 6.42
N LYS A 39 -5.38 18.52 6.22
CA LYS A 39 -4.12 18.06 6.82
C LYS A 39 -2.92 18.89 6.36
N ASP A 40 -3.12 19.56 5.24
CA ASP A 40 -2.15 20.32 4.47
C ASP A 40 -2.27 21.82 4.79
N GLY A 41 -3.39 22.26 5.38
CA GLY A 41 -3.68 23.67 5.67
C GLY A 41 -3.90 24.56 4.45
N LEU A 42 -4.03 23.96 3.25
CA LEU A 42 -4.13 24.67 1.97
C LEU A 42 -5.59 24.82 1.54
N SER A 43 -6.02 26.00 1.11
CA SER A 43 -7.35 26.14 0.52
C SER A 43 -7.49 25.23 -0.73
N PRO A 44 -8.70 24.77 -1.11
CA PRO A 44 -8.89 23.94 -2.29
C PRO A 44 -8.25 24.52 -3.57
N GLU A 45 -8.27 25.84 -3.71
CA GLU A 45 -7.69 26.62 -4.81
C GLU A 45 -6.16 26.69 -4.79
N ASP A 46 -5.52 26.52 -3.63
CA ASP A 46 -4.05 26.48 -3.50
C ASP A 46 -3.46 25.09 -3.77
N ARG A 47 -4.29 24.06 -3.93
CA ARG A 47 -3.83 22.68 -4.18
C ARG A 47 -3.42 22.49 -5.64
N ARG A 48 -2.30 21.79 -5.83
CA ARG A 48 -1.80 21.42 -7.17
C ARG A 48 -1.81 19.90 -7.31
N ALA A 49 -2.47 19.41 -8.36
CA ALA A 49 -2.36 18.02 -8.76
C ALA A 49 -0.96 17.77 -9.34
N LEU A 50 -0.22 16.84 -8.74
CA LEU A 50 1.07 16.36 -9.24
C LEU A 50 0.84 14.98 -9.87
N PHE A 51 1.46 14.74 -11.02
CA PHE A 51 1.34 13.50 -11.76
C PHE A 51 2.73 12.95 -12.08
N GLY A 52 2.82 11.62 -12.24
CA GLY A 52 4.06 10.92 -12.53
C GLY A 52 4.37 9.85 -11.49
N ASP A 53 5.47 9.14 -11.74
CA ASP A 53 6.00 8.13 -10.85
C ASP A 53 7.23 8.69 -10.11
N THR A 54 7.19 8.69 -8.78
CA THR A 54 8.32 9.14 -7.95
C THR A 54 9.28 8.02 -7.58
N HIS A 55 8.92 6.76 -7.83
CA HIS A 55 9.69 5.58 -7.45
C HIS A 55 9.88 4.65 -8.64
N LEU A 56 10.68 5.12 -9.60
CA LEU A 56 10.96 4.39 -10.82
C LEU A 56 12.19 3.49 -10.64
N HIS A 57 12.02 2.18 -10.85
CA HIS A 57 13.12 1.22 -10.95
C HIS A 57 13.67 1.19 -12.37
N THR A 58 14.99 1.06 -12.49
CA THR A 58 15.68 0.94 -13.79
C THR A 58 16.10 -0.50 -14.03
N SER A 59 16.47 -0.85 -15.26
CA SER A 59 17.03 -2.16 -15.61
C SER A 59 18.29 -2.54 -14.83
N TYR A 60 18.88 -1.61 -14.07
CA TYR A 60 20.03 -1.86 -13.20
C TYR A 60 19.63 -2.29 -11.79
N SER A 61 18.35 -2.18 -11.43
CA SER A 61 17.81 -2.73 -10.18
C SER A 61 17.64 -4.25 -10.30
N PHE A 62 17.95 -4.98 -9.23
CA PHE A 62 17.88 -6.44 -9.19
C PHE A 62 16.49 -6.97 -9.55
N ASP A 63 15.45 -6.35 -9.00
CA ASP A 63 14.06 -6.73 -9.18
C ASP A 63 13.54 -6.38 -10.58
N ALA A 64 13.89 -5.21 -11.10
CA ALA A 64 13.49 -4.78 -12.42
C ALA A 64 14.14 -5.62 -13.54
N TYR A 65 15.40 -6.00 -13.36
CA TYR A 65 16.10 -6.92 -14.26
C TYR A 65 15.56 -8.35 -14.13
N GLY A 66 15.36 -8.82 -12.90
CA GLY A 66 15.06 -10.22 -12.60
C GLY A 66 13.59 -10.62 -12.76
N PHE A 67 12.64 -9.71 -12.54
CA PHE A 67 11.22 -10.06 -12.43
C PHE A 67 10.29 -9.30 -13.39
N SER A 68 10.60 -8.04 -13.76
CA SER A 68 9.73 -7.24 -14.63
C SER A 68 10.23 -7.08 -16.07
N ALA A 69 11.41 -7.63 -16.39
CA ALA A 69 12.07 -7.47 -17.69
C ALA A 69 12.12 -5.99 -18.16
N SER A 70 12.17 -5.07 -17.21
CA SER A 70 12.10 -3.63 -17.49
C SER A 70 13.27 -3.22 -18.38
N ARG A 71 12.95 -2.51 -19.46
CA ARG A 71 13.93 -1.98 -20.42
C ARG A 71 14.28 -0.52 -20.14
N THR A 72 13.69 0.08 -19.11
CA THR A 72 13.94 1.46 -18.71
C THR A 72 15.32 1.57 -18.09
N ASP A 73 16.29 2.12 -18.81
CA ASP A 73 17.61 2.42 -18.28
C ASP A 73 17.62 3.77 -17.50
N PRO A 74 18.73 4.11 -16.81
CA PRO A 74 18.82 5.38 -16.08
C PRO A 74 18.69 6.65 -16.93
N ASP A 75 19.09 6.63 -18.21
CA ASP A 75 18.93 7.79 -19.09
C ASP A 75 17.45 8.02 -19.44
N MET A 76 16.73 6.94 -19.73
CA MET A 76 15.27 6.96 -19.92
C MET A 76 14.57 7.46 -18.66
N ALA A 77 14.93 6.96 -17.47
CA ALA A 77 14.38 7.44 -16.21
C ALA A 77 14.62 8.94 -15.99
N TYR A 78 15.82 9.44 -16.30
CA TYR A 78 16.14 10.86 -16.24
C TYR A 78 15.29 11.68 -17.23
N ARG A 79 15.13 11.20 -18.46
CA ARG A 79 14.29 11.84 -19.49
C ARG A 79 12.82 11.88 -19.07
N PHE A 80 12.31 10.83 -18.44
CA PHE A 80 10.96 10.79 -17.87
C PHE A 80 10.78 11.86 -16.77
N ALA A 81 11.77 12.02 -15.88
CA ALA A 81 11.76 13.08 -14.86
C ALA A 81 11.77 14.50 -15.47
N GLN A 82 12.30 14.66 -16.68
CA GLN A 82 12.22 15.91 -17.46
C GLN A 82 10.87 16.09 -18.21
N GLY A 83 9.92 15.17 -18.04
CA GLY A 83 8.63 15.19 -18.73
C GLY A 83 8.67 14.69 -20.17
N LYS A 84 9.76 14.01 -20.58
CA LYS A 84 9.83 13.40 -21.92
C LYS A 84 9.10 12.06 -21.92
N LEU A 85 8.51 11.73 -23.07
CA LEU A 85 7.94 10.41 -23.30
C LEU A 85 9.06 9.36 -23.34
N ILE A 86 8.83 8.25 -22.65
CA ILE A 86 9.65 7.05 -22.69
C ILE A 86 8.73 5.83 -22.86
N ASP A 87 9.30 4.74 -23.36
CA ASP A 87 8.63 3.44 -23.28
C ASP A 87 8.72 2.95 -21.83
N TYR A 88 7.59 3.00 -21.13
CA TYR A 88 7.47 2.62 -19.72
C TYR A 88 6.45 1.50 -19.59
N LEU A 89 6.93 0.31 -19.25
CA LEU A 89 6.07 -0.88 -19.09
C LEU A 89 5.44 -1.00 -17.70
N GLY A 90 5.72 -0.07 -16.78
CA GLY A 90 5.35 -0.23 -15.37
C GLY A 90 6.13 -1.38 -14.72
N ILE A 91 6.19 -1.39 -13.39
CA ILE A 91 6.56 -2.58 -12.61
C ILE A 91 5.34 -3.49 -12.48
#